data_AF-A0A1H6TPZ4-F1
#
_entry.id   AF-A0A1H6TPZ4-F1
#
_cell.length_a   1.000
_cell.length_b   1.000
_cell.length_c   1.000
_cell.angle_alpha   90.00
_cell.angle_beta   90.00
_cell.angle_gamma   90.00
#
_symmetry.space_group_name_H-M   'P 1'
#
loop_
_entity.id
_entity.type
_entity.pdbx_description
1 polymer ?
#
loop_
_entity_poly.entity_id
_entity_poly.type
_entity_poly.pdbx_seq_one_letter_code
_entity_poly.pdbx_strand_id
1 'polypeptide(L)'
;MSTIDLALDWTPNTNHTGFYVAQAKGYYADRDVDLSIHSPAEDDYEQTLAFVDWLAENEILTTVDGNLIPAAELDTTALYTNSCLETNR
;
A
#
# COMPACT_ATOMS: atom_id res chain seq x y z
N MET A 1 10.96 -23.89 -0.67
CA MET A 1 11.04 -22.50 -1.18
C MET A 1 9.63 -21.98 -1.37
N SER A 2 9.25 -20.98 -0.57
CA SER A 2 7.94 -20.34 -0.55
C SER A 2 8.05 -18.97 -1.23
N THR A 3 7.28 -18.75 -2.28
CA THR A 3 7.20 -17.45 -2.96
C THR A 3 6.17 -16.57 -2.28
N ILE A 4 6.56 -15.35 -1.90
CA ILE A 4 5.70 -14.37 -1.24
C ILE A 4 5.80 -13.06 -2.02
N ASP A 5 4.65 -12.53 -2.41
CA ASP A 5 4.51 -11.18 -2.91
C ASP A 5 4.08 -10.26 -1.78
N LEU A 6 4.90 -9.25 -1.48
CA LEU A 6 4.62 -8.21 -0.50
C LEU A 6 4.25 -6.92 -1.25
N ALA A 7 2.96 -6.61 -1.29
CA ALA A 7 2.48 -5.29 -1.72
C ALA A 7 2.65 -4.29 -0.58
N LEU A 8 3.28 -3.15 -0.85
CA LEU A 8 3.37 -2.04 0.09
C LEU A 8 2.07 -1.22 0.05
N ASP A 9 1.69 -0.63 1.18
CA ASP A 9 0.56 0.27 1.31
C ASP A 9 0.86 1.69 0.77
N TRP A 10 2.14 2.02 0.60
CA TRP A 10 2.60 3.33 0.14
C TRP A 10 3.93 3.25 -0.61
N THR A 11 4.31 4.35 -1.28
CA THR A 11 5.69 4.54 -1.77
C THR A 11 6.71 4.18 -0.67
N PRO A 12 7.76 3.40 -0.99
CA PRO A 12 8.82 3.03 -0.06
C PRO A 12 9.29 4.19 0.82
N ASN A 13 9.22 4.00 2.14
CA ASN A 13 9.65 4.99 3.13
C ASN A 13 10.40 4.29 4.28
N THR A 14 10.83 5.05 5.29
CA THR A 14 11.65 4.51 6.38
C THR A 14 10.99 3.34 7.12
N ASN A 15 9.67 3.30 7.23
CA ASN A 15 8.95 2.17 7.86
C ASN A 15 9.17 0.85 7.11
N HIS A 16 9.40 0.89 5.79
CA HIS A 16 9.60 -0.29 4.95
C HIS A 16 11.07 -0.77 4.92
N THR A 17 11.99 -0.01 5.51
CA THR A 17 13.44 -0.30 5.47
C THR A 17 13.78 -1.71 5.93
N GLY A 18 13.05 -2.23 6.92
CA GLY A 18 13.26 -3.58 7.46
C GLY A 18 13.17 -4.67 6.39
N PHE A 19 12.21 -4.56 5.47
CA PHE A 19 12.03 -5.54 4.39
C PHE A 19 13.22 -5.54 3.42
N TYR A 20 13.61 -4.36 2.95
CA TYR A 20 14.73 -4.22 2.01
C TYR A 20 16.07 -4.63 2.63
N VAL A 21 16.34 -4.25 3.89
CA VAL A 21 17.57 -4.65 4.58
C VAL A 21 17.61 -6.16 4.80
N ALA A 22 16.50 -6.77 5.23
CA ALA A 22 16.44 -8.22 5.44
C ALA A 22 16.66 -8.99 4.12
N GLN A 23 16.08 -8.51 3.02
CA GLN A 23 16.28 -9.07 1.68
C GLN A 23 17.75 -8.94 1.23
N ALA A 24 18.33 -7.74 1.35
CA ALA A 24 19.74 -7.50 1.01
C ALA A 24 20.73 -8.30 1.88
N LYS A 25 20.34 -8.65 3.12
CA LYS A 25 21.12 -9.50 4.03
C LYS A 25 20.90 -11.00 3.81
N GLY A 26 19.99 -11.40 2.93
CA GLY A 26 19.70 -12.81 2.63
C GLY A 26 18.80 -13.52 3.64
N TYR A 27 18.21 -12.80 4.61
CA TYR A 27 17.47 -13.44 5.72
C TYR A 27 16.22 -14.22 5.28
N TYR A 28 15.62 -13.84 4.15
CA TYR A 28 14.52 -14.56 3.52
C TYR A 28 15.01 -15.82 2.80
N ALA A 29 16.09 -15.69 2.01
CA ALA A 29 16.70 -16.82 1.31
C ALA A 29 17.18 -17.91 2.28
N ASP A 30 17.78 -17.52 3.42
CA ASP A 30 18.19 -18.42 4.50
C ASP A 30 17.03 -19.23 5.11
N ARG A 31 15.78 -18.77 4.88
CA ARG A 31 14.54 -19.41 5.34
C ARG A 31 13.74 -20.02 4.20
N ASP A 32 14.34 -20.24 3.04
CA ASP A 32 13.65 -20.72 1.84
C ASP A 32 12.46 -19.83 1.44
N VAL A 33 12.54 -18.51 1.66
CA VAL A 33 11.53 -17.54 1.23
C VAL A 33 12.07 -16.73 0.06
N ASP A 34 11.33 -16.76 -1.05
CA ASP A 34 11.54 -15.92 -2.21
C ASP A 34 10.56 -14.75 -2.14
N LEU A 35 11.06 -13.58 -1.72
CA LEU A 35 10.24 -12.40 -1.47
C LEU A 35 10.36 -11.42 -2.65
N SER A 36 9.21 -11.07 -3.24
CA SER A 36 9.07 -9.96 -4.17
C SER A 36 8.37 -8.79 -3.47
N ILE A 37 8.97 -7.61 -3.52
CA ILE A 37 8.39 -6.39 -2.92
C ILE A 37 7.84 -5.54 -4.07
N HIS A 38 6.55 -5.23 -4.01
CA HIS A 38 5.85 -4.44 -5.02
C HIS A 38 5.43 -3.11 -4.42
N SER A 39 5.83 -2.01 -5.05
CA SER A 39 5.40 -0.67 -4.66
C SER A 39 4.15 -0.26 -5.42
N PRO A 40 3.16 0.40 -4.78
CA PRO A 40 2.03 0.99 -5.48
C PRO A 40 2.44 2.15 -6.40
N ALA A 41 3.69 2.63 -6.35
CA ALA A 41 4.19 3.59 -7.34
C ALA A 41 4.48 2.96 -8.72
N GLU A 42 4.47 1.62 -8.84
CA GLU A 42 4.72 0.90 -10.09
C GLU A 42 3.55 0.98 -11.07
N ASP A 43 2.32 1.11 -10.55
CA ASP A 43 1.07 1.24 -11.31
C ASP A 43 0.38 2.58 -11.05
N ASP A 44 1.13 3.59 -10.60
CA ASP A 44 0.61 4.92 -10.23
C ASP A 44 -0.59 4.85 -9.26
N TYR A 45 -0.53 3.92 -8.30
CA TYR A 45 -1.52 3.65 -7.26
C TYR A 45 -2.88 3.13 -7.77
N GLU A 46 -2.99 2.70 -9.04
CA GLU A 46 -4.24 2.23 -9.65
C GLU A 46 -4.90 1.10 -8.81
N GLN A 47 -4.15 0.06 -8.43
CA GLN A 47 -4.71 -1.03 -7.62
C GLN A 47 -5.08 -0.59 -6.20
N THR A 48 -4.35 0.37 -5.63
CA THR A 48 -4.62 0.85 -4.27
C THR A 48 -5.93 1.66 -4.24
N LEU A 49 -6.14 2.50 -5.26
CA LEU A 49 -7.38 3.25 -5.46
C LEU A 49 -8.57 2.29 -5.64
N ALA A 50 -8.44 1.28 -6.50
CA ALA A 50 -9.48 0.29 -6.71
C ALA A 50 -9.86 -0.47 -5.42
N PHE A 51 -8.88 -0.74 -4.54
CA PHE A 51 -9.15 -1.36 -3.25
C PHE A 51 -9.93 -0.44 -2.30
N VAL A 52 -9.61 0.85 -2.25
CA VAL A 52 -10.37 1.81 -1.45
C VAL A 52 -11.79 1.97 -1.97
N ASP A 53 -11.96 2.08 -3.29
CA ASP A 53 -13.29 2.13 -3.92
C ASP A 53 -14.10 0.90 -3.49
N TRP A 54 -13.50 -0.30 -3.55
CA TRP A 54 -14.13 -1.53 -3.08
C TRP A 54 -14.53 -1.48 -1.59
N LEU A 55 -13.67 -0.94 -0.71
CA LEU A 55 -13.99 -0.79 0.72
C LEU A 55 -15.20 0.12 0.95
N ALA A 56 -15.29 1.20 0.17
CA ALA A 56 -16.40 2.15 0.25
C ALA A 56 -17.70 1.54 -0.32
N GLU A 57 -17.62 0.87 -1.46
CA GLU A 57 -18.75 0.17 -2.11
C GLU A 57 -19.33 -0.96 -1.24
N ASN A 58 -18.48 -1.62 -0.45
CA ASN A 58 -18.89 -2.70 0.46
C ASN A 58 -19.24 -2.21 1.87
N GLU A 59 -19.39 -0.89 2.06
CA GLU A 59 -19.81 -0.30 3.33
C GLU A 59 -18.88 -0.67 4.50
N ILE A 60 -17.58 -0.84 4.23
CA ILE A 60 -16.58 -1.21 5.25
C ILE A 60 -16.05 0.05 5.96
N LEU A 61 -16.00 1.18 5.26
CA LEU A 61 -15.48 2.44 5.79
C LEU A 61 -16.52 3.16 6.66
N THR A 62 -16.12 3.59 7.85
CA THR A 62 -16.95 4.33 8.80
C THR A 62 -16.27 5.61 9.27
N THR A 63 -17.09 6.61 9.61
CA THR A 63 -16.70 7.78 10.38
C THR A 63 -16.30 7.39 11.81
N VAL A 64 -15.68 8.31 12.54
CA VAL A 64 -15.33 8.11 13.96
C VAL A 64 -16.53 7.84 14.86
N ASP A 65 -17.72 8.28 14.44
CA ASP A 65 -18.99 8.05 15.14
C ASP A 65 -19.68 6.74 14.72
N GLY A 66 -19.05 5.95 13.85
CA GLY A 66 -19.54 4.64 13.38
C GLY A 66 -20.55 4.69 12.23
N ASN A 67 -20.81 5.86 11.66
CA ASN A 67 -21.66 5.98 10.46
C ASN A 67 -20.88 5.56 9.21
N LEU A 68 -21.50 4.83 8.30
CA LEU A 68 -20.92 4.43 7.01
C LEU A 68 -20.50 5.67 6.19
N ILE A 69 -19.38 5.55 5.47
CA ILE A 69 -18.92 6.55 4.50
C ILE A 69 -19.38 6.09 3.11
N PRO A 70 -20.34 6.76 2.45
CA PRO A 70 -20.79 6.38 1.12
C PRO A 70 -19.67 6.53 0.09
N ALA A 71 -19.55 5.59 -0.84
CA ALA A 71 -18.57 5.66 -1.93
C ALA A 71 -18.66 6.96 -2.73
N ALA A 72 -19.87 7.47 -2.96
CA ALA A 72 -20.10 8.73 -3.68
C ALA A 72 -19.59 9.99 -2.95
N GLU A 73 -19.30 9.90 -1.64
CA GLU A 73 -18.80 11.00 -0.81
C GLU A 73 -17.29 10.90 -0.55
N LEU A 74 -16.63 9.84 -1.03
CA LEU A 74 -15.21 9.59 -0.79
C LEU A 74 -14.38 9.98 -2.02
N ASP A 75 -13.54 11.01 -1.87
CA ASP A 75 -12.47 11.29 -2.83
C ASP A 75 -11.24 10.44 -2.49
N THR A 76 -11.12 9.28 -3.12
CA THR A 76 -10.03 8.33 -2.88
C THR A 76 -8.66 8.89 -3.28
N THR A 77 -8.63 9.87 -4.19
CA THR A 77 -7.37 10.54 -4.58
C THR A 77 -6.84 11.46 -3.47
N ALA A 78 -7.72 11.97 -2.61
CA ALA A 78 -7.36 12.82 -1.47
C ALA A 78 -6.87 12.03 -0.24
N LEU A 79 -7.07 10.71 -0.20
CA LEU A 79 -6.57 9.86 0.89
C LEU A 79 -5.05 9.68 0.85
N TYR A 80 -4.45 10.08 -0.25
CA TYR A 80 -3.05 9.88 -0.56
C TYR A 80 -2.37 11.24 -0.75
N THR A 81 -1.50 11.61 0.19
CA THR A 81 -0.70 12.85 0.09
C THR A 81 0.51 12.68 -0.85
N ASN A 82 0.28 12.27 -2.10
CA ASN A 82 1.32 12.22 -3.14
C ASN A 82 1.75 13.62 -3.59
N SER A 83 0.88 14.63 -3.42
CA SER A 83 1.17 16.04 -3.72
C SER A 83 2.37 16.61 -2.96
N CYS A 84 2.73 16.03 -1.81
CA CYS A 84 3.93 16.41 -1.04
C CYS A 84 5.23 15.76 -1.56
N LEU A 85 5.14 14.77 -2.46
CA LEU A 85 6.30 14.06 -3.02
C LEU A 85 6.79 14.69 -4.33
N GLU A 86 5.91 15.32 -5.11
CA GLU A 86 6.26 15.93 -6.40
C GLU A 86 7.22 17.13 -6.28
N THR A 87 7.24 17.82 -5.14
CA THR A 87 8.09 19.00 -4.92
C THR A 87 9.60 18.73 -4.82
N ASN A 88 10.05 17.47 -4.93
CA ASN A 88 11.47 17.09 -4.82
C ASN A 88 12.01 16.23 -5.97
N ARG A 89 11.37 16.23 -7.15
CA ARG A 89 11.94 15.65 -8.39
C ARG A 89 12.57 16.71 -9.28
#